data_AF-A0A1Y1VPR2-F1
#
_entry.id   AF-A0A1Y1VPR2-F1
#
_cell.length_a   1.000
_cell.length_b   1.000
_cell.length_c   1.000
_cell.angle_alpha   90.00
_cell.angle_beta   90.00
_cell.angle_gamma   90.00
#
_symmetry.space_group_name_H-M   'P 1'
#
loop_
_entity.id
_entity.type
_entity.pdbx_description
1 polymer ?
#
loop_
_entity_poly.entity_id
_entity_poly.type
_entity_poly.pdbx_seq_one_letter_code
_entity_poly.pdbx_strand_id
1 'polypeptide(L)'
;MRTHQVVSSFRKSRLYVFTAIVIVIATTVILLASSSNISVELRKALGRADPNWDICDKGSASGWNKSIVVLNGRPEWNGDSWSDFNVTLYNPTADYLHKDIDLSWPSRVLNTYAIMFNQQLKLSAEDYFVFIEDDVILTDKQRFIMEIECWLARYSTEADLDFYSLFNADTAHSIYDWGTQAFVISRKGLVQLLNNYYKGKVHLPIDMYFSMTNKRYKTKVKIVNHVGSRYKPIW
;
A
#
# COMPACT_ATOMS: atom_id res chain seq x y z
N MET A 1 15.10 -34.72 -66.02
CA MET A 1 15.99 -34.50 -64.85
C MET A 1 15.71 -33.13 -64.22
N ARG A 2 14.83 -33.03 -63.21
CA ARG A 2 14.63 -31.83 -62.37
C ARG A 2 13.77 -32.24 -61.15
N THR A 3 14.36 -32.92 -60.18
CA THR A 3 13.64 -33.38 -58.96
C THR A 3 14.48 -33.28 -57.68
N HIS A 4 15.61 -32.56 -57.68
CA HIS A 4 16.50 -32.49 -56.51
C HIS A 4 16.58 -31.13 -55.79
N GLN A 5 15.86 -30.08 -56.23
CA GLN A 5 15.99 -28.74 -55.62
C GLN A 5 14.95 -28.38 -54.54
N VAL A 6 13.87 -29.15 -54.37
CA VAL A 6 12.77 -28.78 -53.44
C VAL A 6 13.02 -29.25 -51.99
N VAL A 7 13.84 -30.29 -51.79
CA VAL A 7 14.02 -30.91 -50.46
C VAL A 7 14.96 -30.11 -49.55
N SER A 8 15.91 -29.32 -50.09
CA SER A 8 16.85 -28.53 -49.27
C SER A 8 16.22 -27.27 -48.68
N SER A 9 15.22 -26.69 -49.35
CA SER A 9 14.44 -25.52 -48.90
C SER A 9 13.60 -25.85 -47.65
N PHE A 10 12.92 -27.00 -47.65
CA PHE A 10 12.06 -27.42 -46.53
C PHE A 10 12.82 -27.69 -45.22
N ARG A 11 14.07 -28.17 -45.30
CA ARG A 11 14.91 -28.39 -44.10
C ARG A 11 15.38 -27.10 -43.46
N LYS A 12 15.68 -26.07 -44.25
CA LYS A 12 16.06 -24.74 -43.73
C LYS A 12 14.88 -24.09 -43.01
N SER A 13 13.69 -24.10 -43.60
CA SER A 13 12.50 -23.48 -42.99
C SER A 13 12.11 -24.12 -41.66
N ARG A 14 12.21 -25.45 -41.52
CA ARG A 14 11.96 -26.13 -40.23
C ARG A 14 13.00 -25.78 -39.16
N LEU A 15 14.27 -25.60 -39.55
CA LEU A 15 15.32 -25.19 -38.61
C LEU A 15 15.09 -23.76 -38.11
N TYR A 16 14.68 -22.82 -38.99
CA TYR A 16 14.35 -21.45 -38.57
C TYR A 16 13.14 -21.39 -37.63
N VAL A 17 12.10 -22.19 -37.88
CA VAL A 17 10.92 -22.26 -37.00
C VAL A 17 11.30 -22.85 -35.64
N PHE A 18 12.12 -23.91 -35.61
CA PHE A 18 12.57 -24.50 -34.34
C PHE A 18 13.43 -23.53 -33.54
N THR A 19 14.37 -22.84 -34.18
CA THR A 19 15.22 -21.85 -33.51
C THR A 19 14.40 -20.66 -32.98
N ALA A 20 13.40 -20.19 -33.73
CA ALA A 20 12.51 -19.12 -33.28
C ALA A 20 11.68 -19.54 -32.05
N ILE A 21 11.14 -20.76 -32.05
CA ILE A 21 10.39 -21.30 -30.90
C ILE A 21 11.29 -21.44 -29.67
N VAL A 22 12.52 -21.94 -29.84
CA VAL A 22 13.48 -22.09 -28.72
C VAL A 22 13.88 -20.72 -28.17
N ILE A 23 14.09 -19.71 -29.02
CA ILE A 23 14.39 -18.34 -28.58
C ILE A 23 13.22 -17.76 -27.80
N VAL A 24 11.97 -17.89 -28.28
CA VAL A 24 10.78 -17.38 -27.58
C VAL A 24 10.60 -18.06 -26.22
N ILE A 25 10.74 -19.39 -26.16
CA ILE A 25 10.65 -20.12 -24.89
C ILE A 25 11.76 -19.68 -23.94
N ALA A 26 13.00 -19.52 -24.43
CA ALA A 26 14.12 -19.06 -23.62
C ALA A 26 13.91 -17.64 -23.08
N THR A 27 13.44 -16.68 -23.89
CA THR A 27 13.13 -15.33 -23.41
C THR A 27 11.96 -15.31 -22.43
N THR A 28 10.91 -16.10 -22.65
CA THR A 28 9.79 -16.22 -21.70
C THR A 28 10.25 -16.82 -20.37
N VAL A 29 11.08 -17.87 -20.39
CA VAL A 29 11.63 -18.49 -19.17
C VAL A 29 12.57 -17.52 -18.45
N ILE A 30 13.39 -16.75 -19.16
CA ILE A 30 14.26 -15.72 -18.57
C ILE A 30 13.40 -14.59 -17.97
N LEU A 31 12.32 -14.15 -18.63
CA LEU A 31 11.38 -13.15 -18.11
C LEU A 31 10.64 -13.64 -16.85
N LEU A 32 10.23 -14.91 -16.81
CA LEU A 32 9.58 -15.51 -15.64
C LEU A 32 10.58 -15.78 -14.48
N ALA A 33 11.82 -16.15 -14.79
CA ALA A 33 12.88 -16.31 -13.81
C ALA A 33 13.37 -14.96 -13.25
N SER A 34 13.34 -13.90 -14.07
CA SER A 34 13.65 -12.55 -13.62
C SER A 34 12.49 -11.94 -12.83
N SER A 35 11.22 -12.20 -13.16
CA SER A 35 10.09 -11.71 -12.35
C SER A 35 10.04 -12.32 -10.95
N SER A 36 10.36 -13.61 -10.82
CA SER A 36 10.45 -14.29 -9.51
C SER A 36 11.64 -13.78 -8.67
N ASN A 37 12.82 -13.57 -9.28
CA ASN A 37 13.97 -12.99 -8.59
C ASN A 37 13.76 -11.51 -8.23
N ILE A 38 13.12 -10.72 -9.10
CA ILE A 38 12.69 -9.35 -8.82
C ILE A 38 11.75 -9.35 -7.62
N SER A 39 10.81 -10.30 -7.51
CA SER A 39 9.91 -10.37 -6.36
C SER A 39 10.65 -10.64 -5.04
N VAL A 40 11.72 -11.43 -5.05
CA VAL A 40 12.51 -11.75 -3.85
C VAL A 40 13.39 -10.58 -3.43
N GLU A 41 14.11 -9.96 -4.37
CA GLU A 41 14.92 -8.78 -4.07
C GLU A 41 14.07 -7.56 -3.72
N LEU A 42 12.91 -7.39 -4.38
CA LEU A 42 11.91 -6.40 -3.99
C LEU A 42 11.43 -6.70 -2.56
N ARG A 43 11.01 -7.94 -2.22
CA ARG A 43 10.61 -8.29 -0.84
C ARG A 43 11.71 -8.05 0.19
N LYS A 44 12.98 -8.27 -0.16
CA LYS A 44 14.12 -7.93 0.71
C LYS A 44 14.27 -6.42 0.87
N ALA A 45 14.10 -5.65 -0.19
CA ALA A 45 14.12 -4.18 -0.18
C ALA A 45 12.91 -3.58 0.56
N LEU A 46 11.73 -4.20 0.46
CA LEU A 46 10.49 -3.82 1.14
C LEU A 46 10.50 -4.11 2.65
N GLY A 47 11.57 -4.76 3.12
CA GLY A 47 12.02 -5.04 4.48
C GLY A 47 10.96 -5.32 5.57
N ARG A 48 11.46 -5.52 6.79
CA ARG A 48 10.65 -6.04 7.91
C ARG A 48 10.22 -4.92 8.84
N ALA A 49 9.06 -5.07 9.50
CA ALA A 49 8.73 -4.25 10.66
C ALA A 49 9.75 -4.48 11.78
N ASP A 50 9.98 -3.46 12.58
CA ASP A 50 10.85 -3.56 13.75
C ASP A 50 10.30 -4.63 14.73
N PRO A 51 11.03 -5.74 14.96
CA PRO A 51 10.59 -6.79 15.87
C PRO A 51 10.54 -6.32 17.33
N ASN A 52 11.31 -5.28 17.68
CA ASN A 52 11.41 -4.70 19.00
C ASN A 52 10.39 -3.58 19.24
N TRP A 53 9.42 -3.39 18.33
CA TRP A 53 8.24 -2.59 18.62
C TRP A 53 7.40 -3.30 19.67
N ASP A 54 7.72 -3.09 20.94
CA ASP A 54 6.91 -3.59 22.04
C ASP A 54 5.68 -2.74 22.24
N ILE A 55 4.59 -3.46 22.48
CA ILE A 55 3.31 -2.95 22.92
C ILE A 55 3.57 -2.11 24.17
N CYS A 56 3.25 -0.81 24.15
CA CYS A 56 3.19 -0.09 25.40
C CYS A 56 1.92 -0.56 26.13
N ASP A 57 2.09 -1.20 27.29
CA ASP A 57 0.99 -1.43 28.24
C ASP A 57 0.58 -0.14 28.98
N LYS A 58 1.22 0.99 28.62
CA LYS A 58 1.06 2.32 29.21
C LYS A 58 0.29 3.23 28.25
N GLY A 59 -1.00 2.99 28.11
CA GLY A 59 -1.95 3.92 27.50
C GLY A 59 -3.21 3.94 28.34
N SER A 60 -3.76 5.13 28.64
CA SER A 60 -5.07 5.23 29.25
C SER A 60 -6.05 5.54 28.13
N ALA A 61 -6.87 4.57 27.73
CA ALA A 61 -7.85 4.73 26.65
C ALA A 61 -8.96 5.79 26.91
N SER A 62 -8.79 6.65 27.93
CA SER A 62 -9.66 7.75 28.27
C SER A 62 -9.24 9.04 27.55
N GLY A 63 -10.15 9.62 26.77
CA GLY A 63 -10.00 10.99 26.26
C GLY A 63 -9.76 11.14 24.76
N TRP A 64 -10.00 10.10 23.95
CA TRP A 64 -9.92 10.23 22.49
C TRP A 64 -10.82 11.36 21.97
N ASN A 65 -10.22 12.35 21.31
CA ASN A 65 -10.95 13.50 20.75
C ASN A 65 -10.54 13.82 19.29
N LYS A 66 -9.77 12.94 18.65
CA LYS A 66 -9.24 13.18 17.29
C LYS A 66 -10.20 12.69 16.23
N SER A 67 -10.20 13.39 15.09
CA SER A 67 -10.90 12.92 13.91
C SER A 67 -10.12 11.78 13.25
N ILE A 68 -10.82 10.71 12.91
CA ILE A 68 -10.36 9.69 11.97
C ILE A 68 -10.82 10.12 10.57
N VAL A 69 -9.95 9.99 9.57
CA VAL A 69 -10.29 10.28 8.17
C VAL A 69 -10.49 8.96 7.45
N VAL A 70 -11.67 8.78 6.86
CA VAL A 70 -12.00 7.57 6.09
C VAL A 70 -11.86 7.85 4.62
N LEU A 71 -11.06 7.05 3.92
CA LEU A 71 -11.07 7.02 2.45
C LEU A 71 -12.24 6.15 1.99
N ASN A 72 -13.34 6.78 1.59
CA ASN A 72 -14.57 6.11 1.18
C ASN A 72 -14.77 6.12 -0.34
N GLY A 73 -14.35 5.04 -0.99
CA GLY A 73 -14.59 4.78 -2.40
C GLY A 73 -15.96 4.18 -2.71
N ARG A 74 -16.82 3.95 -1.70
CA ARG A 74 -18.14 3.32 -1.86
C ARG A 74 -19.30 4.33 -1.75
N PRO A 75 -20.46 4.05 -2.39
CA PRO A 75 -21.66 4.88 -2.24
C PRO A 75 -22.15 4.97 -0.79
N GLU A 76 -21.98 3.88 -0.03
CA GLU A 76 -22.37 3.78 1.37
C GLU A 76 -21.21 3.20 2.17
N TRP A 77 -20.85 3.87 3.25
CA TRP A 77 -19.87 3.38 4.22
C TRP A 77 -20.59 2.78 5.43
N ASN A 78 -20.31 1.51 5.73
CA ASN A 78 -20.75 0.90 6.98
C ASN A 78 -19.72 1.20 8.08
N GLY A 79 -19.97 2.29 8.80
CA GLY A 79 -19.13 2.80 9.88
C GLY A 79 -19.52 2.33 11.28
N ASP A 80 -20.38 1.32 11.44
CA ASP A 80 -20.95 0.94 12.75
C ASP A 80 -19.87 0.66 13.80
N SER A 81 -18.79 -0.05 13.45
CA SER A 81 -17.69 -0.31 14.38
C SER A 81 -16.87 0.93 14.75
N TRP A 82 -17.08 2.05 14.07
CA TRP A 82 -16.38 3.32 14.22
C TRP A 82 -17.27 4.42 14.81
N SER A 83 -18.53 4.12 15.17
CA SER A 83 -19.54 5.10 15.62
C SER A 83 -19.12 5.93 16.83
N ASP A 84 -18.23 5.40 17.65
CA ASP A 84 -17.74 6.05 18.86
C ASP A 84 -16.61 7.06 18.60
N PHE A 85 -16.12 7.15 17.37
CA PHE A 85 -15.08 8.08 16.96
C PHE A 85 -15.69 9.28 16.25
N ASN A 86 -15.01 10.42 16.35
CA ASN A 86 -15.26 11.52 15.41
C ASN A 86 -14.69 11.11 14.05
N VAL A 87 -15.55 10.95 13.05
CA VAL A 87 -15.15 10.45 11.73
C VAL A 87 -15.44 11.49 10.66
N THR A 88 -14.43 11.79 9.85
CA THR A 88 -14.55 12.59 8.63
C THR A 88 -14.46 11.67 7.43
N LEU A 89 -15.54 11.58 6.66
CA LEU A 89 -15.55 10.85 5.39
C LEU A 89 -14.91 11.70 4.29
N TYR A 90 -13.87 11.16 3.67
CA TYR A 90 -13.38 11.62 2.38
C TYR A 90 -13.98 10.74 1.29
N ASN A 91 -14.99 11.27 0.60
CA ASN A 91 -15.62 10.63 -0.55
C ASN A 91 -14.94 11.16 -1.82
N PRO A 92 -13.90 10.49 -2.37
CA PRO A 92 -13.48 10.78 -3.73
C PRO A 92 -14.69 10.59 -4.62
N THR A 93 -15.18 11.66 -5.24
CA THR A 93 -16.23 11.52 -6.25
C THR A 93 -15.76 10.51 -7.30
N ALA A 94 -16.66 9.67 -7.81
CA ALA A 94 -16.36 8.69 -8.86
C ALA A 94 -15.57 9.34 -10.02
N ASP A 95 -15.85 10.62 -10.27
CA ASP A 95 -15.09 11.50 -11.15
C ASP A 95 -13.56 11.47 -10.98
N TYR A 96 -12.99 11.42 -9.76
CA TYR A 96 -11.53 11.45 -9.58
C TYR A 96 -10.85 10.11 -9.90
N LEU A 97 -11.53 8.99 -9.66
CA LEU A 97 -11.03 7.66 -10.06
C LEU A 97 -11.19 7.42 -11.56
N HIS A 98 -12.08 8.16 -12.25
CA HIS A 98 -12.42 7.92 -13.65
C HIS A 98 -11.99 9.02 -14.65
N LYS A 99 -11.73 10.27 -14.22
CA LYS A 99 -11.45 11.40 -15.14
C LYS A 99 -10.11 11.33 -15.86
N ASP A 100 -9.05 10.84 -15.23
CA ASP A 100 -7.74 10.73 -15.88
C ASP A 100 -7.58 9.33 -16.49
N ILE A 101 -8.24 9.10 -17.64
CA ILE A 101 -8.24 7.83 -18.38
C ILE A 101 -6.80 7.37 -18.69
N ASP A 102 -5.86 8.31 -18.79
CA ASP A 102 -4.45 8.07 -19.13
C ASP A 102 -3.58 7.61 -17.95
N LEU A 103 -4.08 7.65 -16.71
CA LEU A 103 -3.32 7.17 -15.55
C LEU A 103 -3.53 5.67 -15.31
N SER A 104 -2.44 4.97 -15.01
CA SER A 104 -2.48 3.59 -14.51
C SER A 104 -3.27 3.51 -13.20
N TRP A 105 -3.93 2.38 -12.93
CA TRP A 105 -4.68 2.19 -11.68
C TRP A 105 -3.86 2.51 -10.41
N PRO A 106 -2.61 2.03 -10.25
CA PRO A 106 -1.70 2.44 -9.17
C PRO A 106 -1.55 3.97 -9.02
N SER A 107 -1.38 4.68 -10.14
CA SER A 107 -1.21 6.13 -10.14
C SER A 107 -2.49 6.85 -9.73
N ARG A 108 -3.66 6.33 -10.11
CA ARG A 108 -4.96 6.89 -9.69
C ARG A 108 -5.15 6.77 -8.18
N VAL A 109 -4.89 5.58 -7.63
CA VAL A 109 -4.96 5.35 -6.18
C VAL A 109 -4.03 6.30 -5.44
N LEU A 110 -2.76 6.40 -5.85
CA LEU A 110 -1.80 7.33 -5.23
C LEU A 110 -2.27 8.79 -5.34
N ASN A 111 -2.81 9.21 -6.48
CA ASN A 111 -3.32 10.57 -6.68
C ASN A 111 -4.52 10.86 -5.76
N THR A 112 -5.44 9.91 -5.59
CA THR A 112 -6.56 10.02 -4.64
C THR A 112 -6.06 10.24 -3.22
N TYR A 113 -5.09 9.44 -2.78
CA TYR A 113 -4.44 9.63 -1.48
C TYR A 113 -3.78 11.01 -1.36
N ALA A 114 -3.05 11.45 -2.38
CA ALA A 114 -2.37 12.75 -2.36
C ALA A 114 -3.35 13.94 -2.26
N ILE A 115 -4.49 13.89 -2.97
CA ILE A 115 -5.54 14.91 -2.88
C ILE A 115 -6.13 14.93 -1.46
N MET A 116 -6.51 13.76 -0.93
CA MET A 116 -7.03 13.63 0.43
C MET A 116 -6.05 14.21 1.46
N PHE A 117 -4.78 13.80 1.41
CA PHE A 117 -3.75 14.26 2.32
C PHE A 117 -3.53 15.77 2.26
N ASN A 118 -3.45 16.33 1.05
CA ASN A 118 -3.29 17.78 0.88
C ASN A 118 -4.51 18.55 1.42
N GLN A 119 -5.72 18.02 1.26
CA GLN A 119 -6.92 18.60 1.86
C GLN A 119 -6.87 18.55 3.39
N GLN A 120 -6.51 17.42 3.99
CA GLN A 120 -6.39 17.30 5.45
C GLN A 120 -5.35 18.25 6.04
N LEU A 121 -4.20 18.43 5.37
CA LEU A 121 -3.18 19.39 5.80
C LEU A 121 -3.66 20.83 5.79
N LYS A 122 -4.59 21.19 4.88
CA LYS A 122 -5.16 22.54 4.77
C LYS A 122 -6.29 22.79 5.76
N LEU A 123 -7.10 21.77 6.04
CA LEU A 123 -8.29 21.89 6.90
C LEU A 123 -7.97 21.78 8.39
N SER A 124 -6.85 21.16 8.74
CA SER A 124 -6.50 20.84 10.12
C SER A 124 -5.11 21.35 10.45
N ALA A 125 -4.91 21.77 11.71
CA ALA A 125 -3.61 22.10 12.29
C ALA A 125 -3.02 20.94 13.13
N GLU A 126 -3.66 19.76 13.12
CA GLU A 126 -3.25 18.58 13.90
C GLU A 126 -1.84 18.10 13.60
N ASP A 127 -1.10 17.66 14.61
CA ASP A 127 0.29 17.19 14.46
C ASP A 127 0.39 15.80 13.82
N TYR A 128 -0.71 15.06 13.77
CA TYR A 128 -0.81 13.74 13.17
C TYR A 128 -2.23 13.49 12.66
N PHE A 129 -2.35 12.45 11.84
CA PHE A 129 -3.60 12.06 11.21
C PHE A 129 -3.77 10.55 11.31
N VAL A 130 -5.01 10.12 11.52
CA VAL A 130 -5.39 8.71 11.48
C VAL A 130 -6.24 8.49 10.25
N PHE A 131 -5.82 7.58 9.39
CA PHE A 131 -6.50 7.24 8.15
C PHE A 131 -6.96 5.79 8.19
N ILE A 132 -8.16 5.53 7.69
CA ILE A 132 -8.69 4.19 7.46
C ILE A 132 -9.33 4.08 6.07
N GLU A 133 -9.28 2.90 5.46
CA GLU A 133 -10.03 2.57 4.23
C GLU A 133 -11.49 2.25 4.58
N ASP A 134 -12.40 2.27 3.60
CA ASP A 134 -13.84 2.04 3.84
C ASP A 134 -14.24 0.58 4.07
N ASP A 135 -13.32 -0.35 3.90
CA ASP A 135 -13.56 -1.78 3.91
C ASP A 135 -12.91 -2.46 5.11
N VAL A 136 -12.83 -1.72 6.22
CA VAL A 136 -12.23 -2.17 7.46
C VAL A 136 -13.19 -2.10 8.64
N ILE A 137 -13.17 -3.13 9.47
CA ILE A 137 -13.96 -3.25 10.70
C ILE A 137 -13.03 -3.15 11.89
N LEU A 138 -13.37 -2.29 12.84
CA LEU A 138 -12.67 -2.20 14.12
C LEU A 138 -13.07 -3.38 15.02
N THR A 139 -12.09 -4.13 15.51
CA THR A 139 -12.33 -5.31 16.37
C THR A 139 -12.06 -5.04 17.85
N ASP A 140 -11.16 -4.10 18.15
CA ASP A 140 -10.80 -3.74 19.52
C ASP A 140 -10.51 -2.25 19.63
N LYS A 141 -11.53 -1.50 20.06
CA LYS A 141 -11.49 -0.04 20.21
C LYS A 141 -10.47 0.40 21.25
N GLN A 142 -10.45 -0.24 22.41
CA GLN A 142 -9.58 0.17 23.50
C GLN A 142 -8.12 -0.01 23.07
N ARG A 143 -7.83 -1.15 22.44
CA ARG A 143 -6.50 -1.43 21.92
C ARG A 143 -6.08 -0.50 20.79
N PHE A 144 -7.00 -0.15 19.89
CA PHE A 144 -6.74 0.82 18.83
C PHE A 144 -6.27 2.17 19.38
N ILE A 145 -6.95 2.69 20.41
CA ILE A 145 -6.56 3.94 21.08
C ILE A 145 -5.18 3.78 21.75
N MET A 146 -4.97 2.69 22.48
CA MET A 146 -3.69 2.43 23.17
C MET A 146 -2.49 2.37 22.21
N GLU A 147 -2.64 1.77 21.03
CA GLU A 147 -1.56 1.70 20.02
C GLU A 147 -1.18 3.08 19.49
N ILE A 148 -2.18 3.96 19.28
CA ILE A 148 -1.94 5.34 18.83
C ILE A 148 -1.27 6.15 19.94
N GLU A 149 -1.72 6.03 21.19
CA GLU A 149 -1.07 6.70 22.33
C GLU A 149 0.37 6.23 22.53
N CYS A 150 0.62 4.93 22.40
CA CYS A 150 1.98 4.38 22.43
C CYS A 150 2.84 4.93 21.29
N TRP A 151 2.29 5.00 20.08
CA TRP A 151 2.96 5.61 18.94
C TRP A 151 3.32 7.07 19.21
N LEU A 152 2.40 7.88 19.76
CA LEU A 152 2.65 9.27 20.11
C LEU A 152 3.74 9.44 21.17
N ALA A 153 3.71 8.62 22.22
CA ALA A 153 4.71 8.66 23.29
C ALA A 153 6.13 8.42 22.75
N ARG A 154 6.27 7.55 21.74
CA ARG A 154 7.55 7.24 21.10
C ARG A 154 7.91 8.19 19.97
N TYR A 155 6.92 8.72 19.25
CA TYR A 155 7.13 9.63 18.12
C TYR A 155 7.91 10.88 18.53
N SER A 156 7.63 11.41 19.71
CA SER A 156 8.34 12.57 20.27
C SER A 156 9.84 12.35 20.49
N THR A 157 10.30 11.10 20.58
CA THR A 157 11.70 10.74 20.88
C THR A 157 12.40 9.98 19.77
N GLU A 158 11.66 9.41 18.82
CA GLU A 158 12.19 8.68 17.67
C GLU A 158 12.12 9.53 16.39
N ALA A 159 13.27 10.09 15.97
CA ALA A 159 13.37 11.05 14.84
C ALA A 159 12.80 10.58 13.49
N ASP A 160 12.61 9.27 13.32
CA ASP A 160 12.19 8.61 12.07
C ASP A 160 10.82 7.92 12.17
N LEU A 161 10.08 8.08 13.28
CA LEU A 161 8.81 7.40 13.52
C LEU A 161 7.63 8.20 12.92
N ASP A 162 7.66 8.46 11.62
CA ASP A 162 6.63 9.30 10.99
C ASP A 162 5.36 8.54 10.57
N PHE A 163 5.42 7.21 10.43
CA PHE A 163 4.31 6.35 10.01
C PHE A 163 4.20 5.10 10.89
N TYR A 164 2.96 4.68 11.18
CA TYR A 164 2.67 3.45 11.90
C TYR A 164 1.39 2.78 11.38
N SER A 165 1.49 1.50 11.01
CA SER A 165 0.35 0.73 10.54
C SER A 165 -0.45 0.17 11.72
N LEU A 166 -1.75 0.48 11.75
CA LEU A 166 -2.72 -0.06 12.70
C LEU A 166 -3.34 -1.37 12.17
N PHE A 167 -2.80 -1.93 11.09
CA PHE A 167 -3.28 -3.15 10.48
C PHE A 167 -2.24 -4.28 10.58
N ASN A 168 -2.72 -5.48 10.92
CA ASN A 168 -1.89 -6.69 10.98
C ASN A 168 -2.63 -7.87 10.32
N ALA A 169 -2.09 -8.38 9.21
CA ALA A 169 -2.65 -9.52 8.50
C ALA A 169 -2.16 -10.90 9.01
N ASP A 170 -1.48 -10.94 10.17
CA ASP A 170 -0.91 -12.12 10.87
C ASP A 170 0.16 -12.93 10.10
N THR A 171 0.16 -12.88 8.78
CA THR A 171 0.85 -13.83 7.88
C THR A 171 1.98 -13.23 7.07
N ALA A 172 2.20 -11.93 7.22
CA ALA A 172 2.97 -11.14 6.28
C ALA A 172 4.11 -10.41 6.99
N HIS A 173 5.21 -10.16 6.28
CA HIS A 173 6.43 -9.58 6.85
C HIS A 173 6.69 -8.13 6.38
N SER A 174 5.94 -7.62 5.41
CA SER A 174 6.12 -6.29 4.82
C SER A 174 4.83 -5.46 4.80
N ILE A 175 4.96 -4.13 4.77
CA ILE A 175 3.80 -3.21 4.63
C ILE A 175 3.07 -3.43 3.32
N TYR A 176 3.77 -3.81 2.24
CA TYR A 176 3.10 -4.17 0.98
C TYR A 176 2.13 -5.34 1.15
N ASP A 177 2.51 -6.32 1.98
CA ASP A 177 1.67 -7.48 2.24
C ASP A 177 0.53 -7.16 3.23
N TRP A 178 0.69 -6.19 4.13
CA TRP A 178 -0.36 -5.75 5.07
C TRP A 178 -1.30 -4.72 4.45
N GLY A 179 -0.79 -3.73 3.72
CA GLY A 179 -1.50 -2.61 3.12
C GLY A 179 -1.65 -1.39 4.06
N THR A 180 -2.38 -0.38 3.58
CA THR A 180 -2.67 0.90 4.26
C THR A 180 -4.10 1.00 4.78
N GLN A 181 -4.69 -0.13 5.16
CA GLN A 181 -6.09 -0.28 5.61
C GLN A 181 -6.41 0.62 6.81
N ALA A 182 -5.47 0.73 7.74
CA ALA A 182 -5.55 1.63 8.88
C ALA A 182 -4.13 2.04 9.28
N PHE A 183 -3.88 3.33 9.45
CA PHE A 183 -2.58 3.84 9.86
C PHE A 183 -2.66 5.21 10.53
N VAL A 184 -1.62 5.53 11.30
CA VAL A 184 -1.35 6.87 11.81
C VAL A 184 -0.07 7.41 11.16
N ILE A 185 -0.09 8.70 10.82
CA ILE A 185 1.03 9.40 10.20
C ILE A 185 1.19 10.80 10.80
N SER A 186 2.43 11.20 11.07
CA SER A 186 2.73 12.55 11.53
C SER A 186 2.49 13.57 10.39
N ARG A 187 2.17 14.81 10.75
CA ARG A 187 2.10 15.92 9.78
C ARG A 187 3.39 16.07 9.00
N LYS A 188 4.54 15.96 9.66
CA LYS A 188 5.87 16.01 9.04
C LYS A 188 6.02 14.92 7.97
N GLY A 189 5.67 13.67 8.30
CA GLY A 189 5.69 12.54 7.38
C GLY A 189 4.77 12.76 6.17
N LEU A 190 3.56 13.26 6.43
CA LEU A 190 2.58 13.55 5.39
C LEU A 190 3.06 14.65 4.42
N VAL A 191 3.65 15.73 4.96
CA VAL A 191 4.26 16.81 4.16
C VAL A 191 5.43 16.28 3.33
N GLN A 192 6.29 15.44 3.91
CA GLN A 192 7.41 14.83 3.18
C GLN A 192 6.92 13.95 2.02
N LEU A 193 5.88 13.15 2.26
CA LEU A 193 5.26 12.30 1.25
C LEU A 193 4.74 13.14 0.08
N LEU A 194 3.94 14.17 0.36
CA LEU A 194 3.39 15.05 -0.68
C LEU A 194 4.48 15.80 -1.43
N ASN A 195 5.51 16.28 -0.74
CA ASN A 195 6.66 16.91 -1.37
C ASN A 195 7.38 15.96 -2.34
N ASN A 196 7.51 14.68 -1.98
CA ASN A 196 8.09 13.69 -2.88
C ASN A 196 7.15 13.37 -4.05
N TYR A 197 5.84 13.29 -3.81
CA TYR A 197 4.83 13.09 -4.84
C TYR A 197 4.85 14.22 -5.88
N TYR A 198 4.72 15.48 -5.47
CA TYR A 198 4.70 16.64 -6.38
C TYR A 198 6.02 16.88 -7.11
N LYS A 199 7.14 16.36 -6.58
CA LYS A 199 8.46 16.37 -7.26
C LYS A 199 8.64 15.21 -8.24
N GLY A 200 7.63 14.36 -8.45
CA GLY A 200 7.74 13.19 -9.31
C GLY A 200 8.72 12.13 -8.78
N LYS A 201 8.90 12.04 -7.45
CA LYS A 201 9.77 11.03 -6.82
C LYS A 201 9.00 9.80 -6.34
N VAL A 202 7.67 9.83 -6.43
CA VAL A 202 6.80 8.73 -6.01
C VAL A 202 5.84 8.40 -7.15
N HIS A 203 5.97 7.19 -7.67
CA HIS A 203 5.08 6.64 -8.70
C HIS A 203 4.44 5.31 -8.28
N LEU A 204 4.71 4.88 -7.05
CA LEU A 204 4.23 3.61 -6.52
C LEU A 204 2.96 3.81 -5.69
N PRO A 205 2.10 2.79 -5.61
CA PRO A 205 1.04 2.71 -4.62
C PRO A 205 1.49 3.13 -3.21
N ILE A 206 0.55 3.66 -2.42
CA ILE A 206 0.84 4.26 -1.12
C ILE A 206 1.45 3.25 -0.12
N ASP A 207 0.98 2.01 -0.12
CA ASP A 207 1.50 0.86 0.62
C ASP A 207 2.93 0.53 0.20
N MET A 208 3.22 0.55 -1.10
CA MET A 208 4.58 0.41 -1.62
C MET A 208 5.47 1.58 -1.18
N TYR A 209 4.99 2.82 -1.24
CA TYR A 209 5.75 3.98 -0.78
C TYR A 209 6.19 3.83 0.68
N PHE A 210 5.25 3.50 1.57
CA PHE A 210 5.56 3.28 2.99
C PHE A 210 6.43 2.05 3.23
N SER A 211 6.34 1.01 2.39
CA SER A 211 7.21 -0.16 2.52
C SER A 211 8.68 0.11 2.18
N MET A 212 8.96 1.17 1.41
CA MET A 212 10.32 1.59 1.03
C MET A 212 10.98 2.56 2.02
N THR A 213 10.29 3.00 3.08
CA THR A 213 10.90 3.88 4.09
C THR A 213 11.76 3.06 5.07
N ASN A 214 12.82 3.69 5.62
CA ASN A 214 13.88 2.99 6.36
C ASN A 214 13.41 2.28 7.65
N LYS A 215 12.35 2.77 8.30
CA LYS A 215 11.82 2.20 9.53
C LYS A 215 10.32 2.00 9.41
N ARG A 216 9.88 0.82 9.87
CA ARG A 216 8.51 0.32 9.66
C ARG A 216 7.99 -0.18 10.98
N TYR A 217 6.83 0.31 11.35
CA TYR A 217 6.21 -0.02 12.61
C TYR A 217 4.76 -0.37 12.34
N LYS A 218 4.30 -1.44 13.00
CA LYS A 218 2.93 -1.89 12.94
C LYS A 218 2.49 -2.45 14.28
N THR A 219 1.19 -2.56 14.45
CA THR A 219 0.61 -3.30 15.57
C THR A 219 0.95 -4.79 15.50
N LYS A 220 1.20 -5.38 16.66
CA LYS A 220 1.40 -6.83 16.85
C LYS A 220 0.07 -7.57 17.01
N VAL A 221 -1.03 -6.84 17.21
CA VAL A 221 -2.35 -7.41 17.49
C VAL A 221 -3.34 -7.04 16.39
N LYS A 222 -4.39 -7.83 16.27
CA LYS A 222 -5.43 -7.63 15.27
C LYS A 222 -6.52 -6.71 15.79
N ILE A 223 -6.32 -5.41 15.60
CA ILE A 223 -7.27 -4.34 16.00
C ILE A 223 -8.23 -3.93 14.88
N VAL A 224 -7.87 -4.21 13.63
CA VAL A 224 -8.65 -3.88 12.44
C VAL A 224 -8.68 -5.09 11.51
N ASN A 225 -9.88 -5.45 11.05
CA ASN A 225 -10.12 -6.49 10.06
C ASN A 225 -10.40 -5.88 8.70
N HIS A 226 -9.73 -6.37 7.66
CA HIS A 226 -10.08 -6.06 6.28
C HIS A 226 -11.20 -7.00 5.82
N VAL A 227 -12.34 -6.44 5.41
CA VAL A 227 -13.49 -7.19 4.88
C VAL A 227 -13.69 -7.03 3.38
N GLY A 228 -12.93 -6.13 2.76
CA GLY A 228 -12.91 -6.00 1.31
C GLY A 228 -12.15 -7.14 0.63
N SER A 229 -12.56 -7.46 -0.59
CA SER A 229 -11.71 -8.24 -1.50
C SER A 229 -10.62 -7.33 -2.04
N ARG A 230 -9.34 -7.63 -1.75
CA ARG A 230 -8.23 -6.93 -2.41
C ARG A 230 -8.40 -7.03 -3.92
N TYR A 231 -8.31 -5.89 -4.61
CA TYR A 231 -8.15 -5.89 -6.05
C TYR A 231 -6.90 -6.68 -6.39
N LYS A 232 -7.07 -7.85 -7.02
CA LYS A 232 -5.97 -8.62 -7.59
C LYS A 232 -5.76 -8.12 -9.00
N PRO A 233 -4.67 -7.41 -9.31
CA PRO A 233 -4.38 -7.07 -10.70
C PRO A 233 -4.24 -8.38 -11.46
N ILE A 234 -4.95 -8.50 -12.58
CA ILE A 234 -4.72 -9.57 -13.54
C ILE A 234 -3.46 -9.14 -14.29
N TRP A 235 -2.33 -9.80 -14.00
CA TRP A 235 -1.05 -9.60 -14.69
C TRP A 235 -0.91 -10.61 -15.83
#